data_AF-A0A7K3Y7A9-F1
#
_entry.id   AF-A0A7K3Y7A9-F1
#
_cell.length_a   1.000
_cell.length_b   1.000
_cell.length_c   1.000
_cell.angle_alpha   90.00
_cell.angle_beta   90.00
_cell.angle_gamma   90.00
#
_symmetry.space_group_name_H-M   'P 1'
#
loop_
_entity.id
_entity.type
_entity.pdbx_description
1 polymer ?
#
loop_
_entity_poly.entity_id
_entity_poly.type
_entity_poly.pdbx_seq_one_letter_code
_entity_poly.pdbx_strand_id
1 'polypeptide(L)' 'MVGIETDVREIKESIRELTEKIDLLLDERESMAMMKLSEQSLSAFLAEEPDLYTIKDVRVVYR' A
#
# COMPACT_ATOMS: atom_id res chain seq x y z
N MET A 1 37.46 16.88 -25.51
CA MET A 1 36.74 17.60 -24.42
C MET A 1 35.22 17.41 -24.48
N VAL A 2 34.59 17.25 -25.66
CA VAL A 2 33.12 17.11 -25.82
C VAL A 2 32.54 15.78 -25.26
N GLY A 3 33.34 14.70 -25.23
CA GLY A 3 32.89 13.39 -24.72
C GLY A 3 32.58 13.40 -23.23
N ILE A 4 33.51 13.90 -22.40
CA ILE A 4 33.34 13.96 -20.94
C ILE A 4 32.12 14.80 -20.54
N GLU A 5 31.88 15.93 -21.22
CA GLU A 5 30.72 16.77 -20.95
C GLU A 5 29.39 16.07 -21.30
N THR A 6 29.40 15.27 -22.37
CA THR A 6 28.25 14.45 -22.78
C THR A 6 27.99 13.36 -21.77
N ASP A 7 29.03 12.62 -21.35
CA ASP A 7 28.92 11.56 -20.35
C ASP A 7 28.40 12.09 -19.01
N VAL A 8 28.89 13.25 -18.57
CA VAL A 8 28.43 13.89 -17.33
C VAL A 8 26.96 14.31 -17.43
N ARG A 9 26.50 14.74 -18.60
CA ARG A 9 25.08 15.07 -18.83
C ARG A 9 24.20 13.83 -18.77
N GLU A 10 24.59 12.75 -19.43
CA GLU A 10 23.86 11.47 -19.40
C GLU A 10 23.78 10.88 -18.00
N ILE A 11 24.86 10.96 -17.22
CA ILE A 11 24.88 10.54 -15.81
C ILE A 11 23.89 11.38 -14.98
N LYS A 12 23.83 12.70 -15.19
CA LYS A 12 22.88 13.56 -14.49
C LYS A 12 21.42 13.23 -14.83
N GLU A 13 21.13 12.97 -16.09
CA GLU A 13 19.79 12.54 -16.53
C GLU A 13 19.40 11.20 -15.91
N SER A 14 20.31 10.23 -15.93
CA SER A 14 20.11 8.92 -15.30
C SER A 14 19.86 9.04 -13.79
N ILE A 15 20.61 9.90 -13.09
CA ILE A 15 20.41 10.17 -11.66
C ILE A 15 19.02 10.78 -11.42
N ARG A 16 18.61 11.73 -12.26
CA ARG A 16 17.29 12.35 -12.14
C ARG A 16 16.17 11.33 -12.28
N GLU A 17 16.24 10.46 -13.29
CA GLU A 17 15.26 9.39 -13.48
C GLU A 17 15.25 8.41 -12.29
N LEU A 18 16.42 8.09 -11.74
CA LEU A 18 16.50 7.25 -10.55
C LEU A 18 15.86 7.91 -9.33
N THR A 19 16.07 9.21 -9.13
CA THR A 19 15.42 9.96 -8.05
C THR A 19 13.90 9.93 -8.20
N GLU A 20 13.38 10.22 -9.38
CA GLU A 20 11.93 10.20 -9.64
C GLU A 20 11.32 8.80 -9.38
N LYS A 21 12.03 7.73 -9.74
CA LYS A 21 11.58 6.35 -9.45
C LYS A 21 11.63 6.02 -7.96
N ILE A 22 12.64 6.51 -7.24
CA ILE A 22 12.74 6.31 -5.78
C ILE A 22 11.58 7.02 -5.08
N ASP A 23 11.24 8.24 -5.49
CA ASP A 23 10.13 9.00 -4.90
C ASP A 23 8.80 8.26 -5.07
N LEU A 24 8.55 7.68 -6.26
CA LEU A 24 7.36 6.85 -6.50
C LEU A 24 7.32 5.60 -5.60
N LEU A 25 8.45 4.89 -5.47
CA LEU A 25 8.53 3.70 -4.61
C LEU A 25 8.34 4.04 -3.13
N LEU A 26 8.77 5.22 -2.69
CA LEU A 26 8.54 5.69 -1.33
C LEU A 26 7.07 5.96 -1.07
N ASP A 27 6.39 6.65 -1.98
CA ASP A 27 4.95 6.93 -1.87
C ASP A 27 4.09 5.65 -1.85
N GLU A 28 4.40 4.68 -2.73
CA GLU A 28 3.76 3.37 -2.73
C GLU A 28 3.97 2.63 -1.40
N ARG A 29 5.19 2.68 -0.85
CA ARG A 29 5.52 2.04 0.42
C ARG A 29 4.76 2.68 1.58
N GLU A 30 4.66 4.00 1.63
CA GLU A 30 3.91 4.72 2.65
C GLU A 30 2.41 4.36 2.59
N SER A 31 1.84 4.35 1.39
CA SER A 31 0.47 3.93 1.15
C SER A 31 0.21 2.50 1.64
N MET A 32 1.10 1.56 1.31
CA MET A 32 1.01 0.17 1.78
C MET A 32 1.12 0.05 3.30
N ALA A 33 2.01 0.84 3.92
CA ALA A 33 2.16 0.84 5.38
C ALA A 33 0.87 1.32 6.05
N MET A 34 0.27 2.39 5.56
CA MET A 34 -1.01 2.90 6.06
C MET A 34 -2.15 1.89 5.89
N MET A 35 -2.20 1.20 4.74
CA MET A 35 -3.19 0.13 4.51
C MET A 35 -3.05 -1.00 5.52
N LYS A 36 -1.82 -1.49 5.77
CA LYS A 36 -1.58 -2.56 6.76
C LYS A 36 -1.96 -2.16 8.18
N LEU A 37 -1.61 -0.94 8.59
CA LEU A 37 -1.99 -0.44 9.91
C LEU A 37 -3.52 -0.35 10.05
N SER A 38 -4.20 0.10 8.99
CA SER A 38 -5.66 0.19 8.95
C SER A 38 -6.32 -1.20 8.99
N GLU A 39 -5.79 -2.18 8.25
CA GLU A 39 -6.22 -3.57 8.28
C GLU A 39 -6.11 -4.17 9.69
N GLN A 40 -4.94 -4.00 10.32
CA GLN A 40 -4.71 -4.51 11.68
C GLN A 40 -5.66 -3.87 12.69
N SER A 41 -5.83 -2.55 12.62
CA SER A 41 -6.74 -1.81 13.51
C SER A 41 -8.20 -2.25 13.31
N LEU A 42 -8.64 -2.40 12.06
CA LEU A 42 -10.02 -2.80 11.75
C LEU A 42 -10.29 -4.25 12.17
N SER A 43 -9.34 -5.15 11.92
CA SER A 43 -9.43 -6.54 12.35
C SER A 43 -9.55 -6.66 13.87
N ALA A 44 -8.72 -5.91 14.62
CA ALA A 44 -8.81 -5.88 16.06
C ALA A 44 -10.16 -5.33 16.56
N PHE A 45 -10.65 -4.26 15.96
CA PHE A 45 -11.96 -3.68 16.30
C PHE A 45 -13.10 -4.69 16.09
N LEU A 46 -13.15 -5.34 14.92
CA LEU A 46 -14.20 -6.31 14.60
C LEU A 46 -14.09 -7.59 15.44
N ALA A 47 -12.89 -7.99 15.88
CA ALA A 47 -12.71 -9.16 16.73
C ALA A 47 -13.31 -8.98 18.14
N GLU A 48 -13.49 -7.75 18.60
CA GLU A 48 -14.15 -7.43 19.87
C GLU A 48 -15.69 -7.35 19.74
N GLU A 49 -16.23 -7.32 18.52
CA GLU A 49 -17.67 -7.24 18.32
C GLU A 49 -18.35 -8.59 18.58
N PRO A 50 -19.44 -8.61 19.38
CA PRO A 50 -20.18 -9.84 19.63
C PRO A 50 -20.97 -10.27 18.40
N ASP A 51 -21.05 -11.59 18.18
CA ASP A 51 -21.95 -12.16 17.17
C ASP A 51 -23.42 -11.82 17.50
N LEU A 52 -24.03 -10.94 16.71
CA LEU A 52 -25.41 -10.49 16.92
C LEU A 52 -26.45 -11.54 16.49
N TYR A 53 -26.08 -12.45 15.59
CA TYR A 53 -26.96 -13.50 15.07
C TYR A 53 -26.21 -14.82 15.01
N THR A 54 -26.89 -15.88 15.43
CA THR A 54 -26.40 -17.25 15.40
C THR A 54 -27.21 -18.08 14.41
N ILE A 55 -26.68 -19.25 14.03
CA ILE A 55 -27.41 -20.22 13.18
C ILE A 55 -28.76 -20.61 13.80
N LYS A 56 -28.90 -20.54 15.13
CA LYS A 56 -30.15 -20.84 15.84
C LYS A 56 -31.23 -19.78 15.60
N ASP A 57 -30.84 -18.55 15.27
CA ASP A 57 -31.75 -17.44 14.95
C ASP A 57 -32.31 -17.55 13.53
N VAL A 58 -31.70 -18.41 12.70
CA VAL A 58 -32.17 -18.71 11.35
C VAL A 58 -33.43 -19.59 11.42
N ARG A 59 -34.60 -18.98 11.65
CA ARG A 59 -35.90 -19.63 11.46
C ARG A 59 -36.21 -19.79 9.98
N VAL A 60 -35.62 -20.80 9.34
CA VAL A 60 -36.02 -21.16 7.96
C VAL A 60 -37.39 -21.83 8.02
N VAL A 61 -38.44 -21.13 7.61
CA VAL A 61 -39.73 -21.73 7.28
C VAL A 61 -39.62 -22.20 5.83
N TYR A 62 -39.19 -23.43 5.60
CA TYR A 62 -39.42 -24.08 4.31
C TYR A 62 -40.90 -24.43 4.23
N ARG A 63 -41.57 -23.97 3.16
CA ARG A 63 -42.95 -24.29 2.83
C ARG A 63 -42.99 -25.12 1.56
#